data_AF-A0A3D0DE84-F1
#
_entry.id   AF-A0A3D0DE84-F1
#
_cell.length_a   1.000
_cell.length_b   1.000
_cell.length_c   1.000
_cell.angle_alpha   90.00
_cell.angle_beta   90.00
_cell.angle_gamma   90.00
#
_symmetry.space_group_name_H-M   'P 1'
#
loop_
_entity.id
_entity.type
_entity.pdbx_description
1 polymer ?
#
loop_
_entity_poly.entity_id
_entity_poly.type
_entity_poly.pdbx_seq_one_letter_code
_entity_poly.pdbx_strand_id
1 'polypeptide(L)'
;GEIESLKKELLPPIKFHFMSDIYPAGDEFILVYEATGKLIPQGGLPLDIGCVVVNVETLFNIGLAANDIPVTEKFITVTGAVKSPCTFKAPIGISFDDCLKLAGGATVRDFAILSGGAMMGELVTDISTPITKTTAGLIVLPVDHPLIKRRMLSQEKLERVGASACDQCYRCTDLCPRWLLGYQIIPHEVMRSLQFSGPRWEQFSMKALNCIECNICSLYACPEDLDPKNVCAHAKRELFARGLRPDKSRQVDVHPFRSGRQVPTALLTRKLGLAPFDLPAPYIETDFAPQKVRIPLKQHAGSAAVPVVSVNDKVVRGQLIGDISPVALGAKVHSSIDGAVKLIDNYITIVRG
;
A
#
# COMPACT_ATOMS: atom_id res chain seq x y z
N GLY A 1 4.71 -25.83 12.73
CA GLY A 1 4.67 -24.68 11.81
C GLY A 1 3.79 -23.60 12.39
N GLU A 2 4.01 -22.34 12.00
CA GLU A 2 3.32 -21.16 12.56
C GLU A 2 1.79 -21.27 12.48
N ILE A 3 1.25 -21.79 11.37
CA ILE A 3 -0.20 -22.04 11.17
C ILE A 3 -0.79 -22.99 12.22
N GLU A 4 -0.07 -24.04 12.59
CA GLU A 4 -0.54 -25.00 13.60
C GLU A 4 -0.49 -24.41 15.01
N SER A 5 0.41 -23.45 15.27
CA SER A 5 0.39 -22.67 16.51
C SER A 5 -0.83 -21.77 16.56
N LEU A 6 -1.14 -21.06 15.47
CA LEU A 6 -2.32 -20.20 15.36
C LEU A 6 -3.63 -20.96 15.55
N LYS A 7 -3.76 -22.17 15.00
CA LYS A 7 -4.95 -23.01 15.17
C LYS A 7 -5.22 -23.40 16.61
N LYS A 8 -4.17 -23.53 17.46
CA LYS A 8 -4.32 -23.88 18.87
C LYS A 8 -4.83 -22.70 19.71
N GLU A 9 -4.41 -21.49 19.35
CA GLU A 9 -4.77 -20.25 20.06
C GLU A 9 -6.14 -19.69 19.64
N LEU A 10 -6.58 -19.95 18.40
CA LEU A 10 -7.81 -19.38 17.85
C LEU A 10 -9.03 -20.26 18.15
N LEU A 11 -9.91 -19.77 19.02
CA LEU A 11 -11.15 -20.45 19.42
C LEU A 11 -12.25 -20.33 18.34
N PRO A 12 -13.19 -21.30 18.27
CA PRO A 12 -14.35 -21.22 17.36
C PRO A 12 -15.16 -19.93 17.55
N PRO A 13 -15.80 -19.39 16.49
CA PRO A 13 -16.09 -20.02 15.19
C PRO A 13 -15.11 -19.64 14.04
N ILE A 14 -13.81 -19.51 14.31
CA ILE A 14 -12.81 -19.13 13.29
C ILE A 14 -12.53 -20.28 12.31
N LYS A 15 -12.55 -19.99 11.00
CA LYS A 15 -12.21 -20.92 9.91
C LYS A 15 -10.99 -20.41 9.14
N PHE A 16 -10.09 -21.31 8.78
CA PHE A 16 -8.92 -21.00 7.97
C PHE A 16 -9.21 -21.27 6.51
N HIS A 17 -8.87 -20.31 5.65
CA HIS A 17 -8.92 -20.45 4.19
C HIS A 17 -7.53 -20.18 3.63
N PHE A 18 -6.95 -21.17 2.95
CA PHE A 18 -5.62 -21.06 2.37
C PHE A 18 -5.72 -20.61 0.92
N MET A 19 -4.95 -19.59 0.57
CA MET A 19 -4.96 -19.00 -0.76
C MET A 19 -3.70 -19.40 -1.54
N SER A 20 -3.82 -19.37 -2.86
CA SER A 20 -2.67 -19.53 -3.74
C SER A 20 -1.73 -18.32 -3.66
N ASP A 21 -0.43 -18.54 -3.83
CA ASP A 21 0.57 -17.47 -3.84
C ASP A 21 0.58 -16.72 -5.18
N ILE A 22 -0.37 -15.80 -5.32
CA ILE A 22 -0.59 -14.98 -6.50
C ILE A 22 -0.64 -13.50 -6.14
N TYR A 23 -0.30 -12.63 -7.09
CA TYR A 23 -0.44 -11.19 -6.91
C TYR A 23 -1.55 -10.60 -7.81
N PRO A 24 -2.42 -9.71 -7.29
CA PRO A 24 -2.56 -9.29 -5.89
C PRO A 24 -3.57 -10.16 -5.12
N ALA A 25 -3.11 -11.15 -4.35
CA ALA A 25 -3.99 -11.91 -3.45
C ALA A 25 -4.63 -11.04 -2.34
N GLY A 26 -3.94 -9.99 -1.89
CA GLY A 26 -4.41 -9.10 -0.83
C GLY A 26 -5.42 -8.03 -1.25
N ASP A 27 -5.81 -7.97 -2.53
CA ASP A 27 -6.91 -7.09 -2.95
C ASP A 27 -8.22 -7.56 -2.31
N GLU A 28 -8.94 -6.63 -1.69
CA GLU A 28 -10.17 -6.90 -0.93
C GLU A 28 -11.21 -7.72 -1.70
N PHE A 29 -11.39 -7.45 -2.99
CA PHE A 29 -12.38 -8.16 -3.80
C PHE A 29 -11.90 -9.57 -4.17
N ILE A 30 -10.60 -9.75 -4.39
CA ILE A 30 -10.00 -11.08 -4.54
C ILE A 30 -10.15 -11.86 -3.24
N LEU A 31 -9.80 -11.27 -2.09
CA LEU A 31 -9.93 -11.90 -0.78
C LEU A 31 -11.36 -12.38 -0.49
N VAL A 32 -12.34 -11.50 -0.70
CA VAL A 32 -13.75 -11.85 -0.47
C VAL A 32 -14.22 -12.95 -1.41
N TYR A 33 -13.86 -12.88 -2.69
CA TYR A 33 -14.22 -13.92 -3.64
C TYR A 33 -13.57 -15.28 -3.29
N GLU A 34 -12.28 -15.30 -2.99
CA GLU A 34 -11.56 -16.54 -2.64
C GLU A 34 -12.12 -17.16 -1.35
N ALA A 35 -12.39 -16.34 -0.33
CA ALA A 35 -12.90 -16.82 0.95
C ALA A 35 -14.38 -17.23 0.93
N THR A 36 -15.22 -16.60 0.10
CA THR A 36 -16.70 -16.74 0.18
C THR A 36 -17.37 -17.23 -1.09
N GLY A 37 -16.70 -17.19 -2.24
CA GLY A 37 -17.28 -17.41 -3.57
C GLY A 37 -18.19 -16.28 -4.06
N LYS A 38 -18.40 -15.23 -3.26
CA LYS A 38 -19.29 -14.11 -3.60
C LYS A 38 -18.53 -13.00 -4.30
N LEU A 39 -19.19 -12.33 -5.24
CA LEU A 39 -18.67 -11.13 -5.89
C LEU A 39 -19.30 -9.88 -5.29
N ILE A 40 -18.47 -8.88 -5.04
CA ILE A 40 -18.94 -7.56 -4.60
C ILE A 40 -19.53 -6.83 -5.83
N PRO A 41 -20.68 -6.14 -5.72
CA PRO A 41 -21.22 -5.34 -6.81
C PRO A 41 -20.18 -4.35 -7.37
N GLN A 42 -20.24 -4.08 -8.67
CA GLN A 42 -19.34 -3.11 -9.28
C GLN A 42 -19.50 -1.74 -8.59
N GLY A 43 -18.39 -1.11 -8.18
CA GLY A 43 -18.43 0.14 -7.40
C GLY A 43 -19.03 0.03 -5.99
N GLY A 44 -19.32 -1.17 -5.52
CA GLY A 44 -19.75 -1.47 -4.16
C GLY A 44 -18.59 -1.68 -3.19
N LEU A 45 -18.93 -2.09 -1.97
CA LEU A 45 -18.03 -2.43 -0.88
C LEU A 45 -18.33 -3.86 -0.37
N PRO A 46 -17.40 -4.53 0.33
CA PRO A 46 -17.63 -5.83 0.95
C PRO A 46 -18.87 -5.86 1.84
N LEU A 47 -19.17 -4.72 2.48
CA LEU A 47 -20.32 -4.55 3.35
C LEU A 47 -21.64 -4.78 2.60
N ASP A 48 -21.70 -4.46 1.30
CA ASP A 48 -22.89 -4.68 0.46
C ASP A 48 -23.26 -6.17 0.33
N ILE A 49 -22.32 -7.07 0.65
CA ILE A 49 -22.53 -8.53 0.69
C ILE A 49 -22.30 -9.13 2.08
N GLY A 50 -22.33 -8.28 3.12
CA GLY A 50 -22.21 -8.68 4.53
C GLY A 50 -20.82 -9.12 4.94
N CYS A 51 -19.77 -8.67 4.24
CA CYS A 51 -18.38 -9.01 4.53
C CYS A 51 -17.62 -7.78 5.06
N VAL A 52 -16.62 -8.02 5.91
CA VAL A 52 -15.64 -7.02 6.32
C VAL A 52 -14.26 -7.66 6.23
N VAL A 53 -13.33 -6.98 5.56
CA VAL A 53 -11.94 -7.41 5.46
C VAL A 53 -11.11 -6.58 6.41
N VAL A 54 -10.42 -7.23 7.35
CA VAL A 54 -9.60 -6.54 8.36
C VAL A 54 -8.18 -7.09 8.31
N ASN A 55 -7.21 -6.20 8.21
CA ASN A 55 -5.80 -6.55 8.33
C ASN A 55 -5.50 -7.11 9.74
N VAL A 56 -4.62 -8.11 9.82
CA VAL A 56 -4.25 -8.79 11.08
C VAL A 56 -3.73 -7.80 12.13
N GLU A 57 -2.89 -6.85 11.74
CA GLU A 57 -2.35 -5.85 12.66
C GLU A 57 -3.43 -4.86 13.13
N THR A 58 -4.41 -4.56 12.29
CA THR A 58 -5.57 -3.77 12.70
C THR A 58 -6.37 -4.50 13.77
N LEU A 59 -6.63 -5.81 13.61
CA LEU A 59 -7.29 -6.63 14.64
C LEU A 59 -6.48 -6.69 15.94
N PHE A 60 -5.16 -6.86 15.83
CA PHE A 60 -4.25 -6.82 16.98
C PHE A 60 -4.37 -5.51 17.75
N ASN A 61 -4.34 -4.37 17.06
CA ASN A 61 -4.48 -3.05 17.67
C ASN A 61 -5.89 -2.79 18.25
N ILE A 62 -6.94 -3.35 17.65
CA ILE A 62 -8.30 -3.31 18.23
C ILE A 62 -8.34 -4.08 19.56
N GLY A 63 -7.70 -5.24 19.64
CA GLY A 63 -7.58 -6.01 20.87
C GLY A 63 -6.83 -5.26 21.98
N LEU A 64 -5.76 -4.55 21.63
CA LEU A 64 -5.05 -3.66 22.56
C LEU A 64 -5.92 -2.48 23.00
N ALA A 65 -6.65 -1.87 22.08
CA ALA A 65 -7.54 -0.74 22.36
C ALA A 65 -8.68 -1.11 23.33
N ALA A 66 -9.12 -2.37 23.36
CA ALA A 66 -10.08 -2.85 24.36
C ALA A 66 -9.55 -2.82 25.81
N ASN A 67 -8.22 -2.70 25.98
CA ASN A 67 -7.55 -2.50 27.25
C ASN A 67 -6.99 -1.06 27.39
N ASP A 68 -7.55 -0.11 26.64
CA ASP A 68 -7.13 1.30 26.61
C ASP A 68 -5.65 1.51 26.21
N ILE A 69 -5.05 0.55 25.50
CA ILE A 69 -3.67 0.66 25.00
C ILE A 69 -3.71 1.28 23.59
N PRO A 70 -3.19 2.52 23.41
CA PRO A 70 -3.19 3.18 22.12
C PRO A 70 -2.09 2.65 21.19
N VAL A 71 -2.29 2.82 19.89
CA VAL A 71 -1.28 2.50 18.87
C VAL A 71 -0.13 3.50 18.95
N THR A 72 1.00 3.04 19.49
CA THR A 72 2.25 3.81 19.63
C THR A 72 3.40 3.25 18.79
N GLU A 73 3.26 2.00 18.33
CA GLU A 73 4.26 1.26 17.57
C GLU A 73 3.66 0.69 16.28
N LYS A 74 4.54 0.36 15.34
CA LYS A 74 4.21 -0.24 14.05
C LYS A 74 5.15 -1.40 13.78
N PHE A 75 4.63 -2.49 13.23
CA PHE A 75 5.49 -3.53 12.66
C PHE A 75 6.05 -3.05 11.32
N ILE A 76 7.37 -3.02 11.20
CA ILE A 76 8.09 -2.59 9.99
C ILE A 76 9.01 -3.71 9.55
N THR A 77 8.94 -4.07 8.28
CA THR A 77 9.92 -4.93 7.61
C THR A 77 10.91 -4.06 6.83
N VAL A 78 12.20 -4.24 7.04
CA VAL A 78 13.26 -3.61 6.25
C VAL A 78 13.96 -4.71 5.45
N THR A 79 13.98 -4.57 4.12
CA THR A 79 14.56 -5.56 3.22
C THR A 79 15.20 -4.89 2.00
N GLY A 80 15.76 -5.69 1.08
CA GLY A 80 16.47 -5.20 -0.10
C GLY A 80 17.97 -5.14 0.10
N ALA A 81 18.60 -4.09 -0.43
CA ALA A 81 20.03 -3.84 -0.33
C ALA A 81 20.44 -3.35 1.07
N VAL A 82 20.19 -4.18 2.09
CA VAL A 82 20.55 -3.96 3.50
C VAL A 82 21.36 -5.14 4.03
N LYS A 83 22.17 -4.89 5.07
CA LYS A 83 23.08 -5.91 5.61
C LYS A 83 22.34 -7.08 6.25
N SER A 84 21.29 -6.77 7.01
CA SER A 84 20.49 -7.74 7.77
C SER A 84 19.01 -7.43 7.60
N PRO A 85 18.34 -7.98 6.58
CA PRO A 85 16.88 -7.86 6.45
C PRO A 85 16.18 -8.37 7.71
N CYS A 86 15.23 -7.60 8.23
CA CYS A 86 14.56 -7.91 9.48
C CYS A 86 13.17 -7.27 9.55
N THR A 87 12.34 -7.82 10.43
CA THR A 87 11.05 -7.23 10.82
C THR A 87 11.10 -6.91 12.30
N PHE A 88 10.62 -5.74 12.72
CA PHE A 88 10.63 -5.34 14.13
C PHE A 88 9.44 -4.42 14.45
N LYS A 89 9.13 -4.29 15.74
CA LYS A 89 8.24 -3.22 16.22
C LYS A 89 9.05 -1.95 16.41
N ALA A 90 8.55 -0.84 15.90
CA ALA A 90 9.17 0.47 16.03
C ALA A 90 8.19 1.54 16.50
N PRO A 91 8.63 2.50 17.33
CA PRO A 91 7.82 3.65 17.69
C PRO A 91 7.39 4.43 16.45
N ILE A 92 6.11 4.79 16.34
CA ILE A 92 5.63 5.61 15.22
C ILE A 92 6.39 6.94 15.22
N GLY A 93 6.82 7.38 14.03
CA GLY A 93 7.56 8.62 13.86
C GLY A 93 9.08 8.51 13.90
N ILE A 94 9.67 7.32 14.11
CA ILE A 94 11.10 7.13 13.84
C ILE A 94 11.41 7.32 12.37
N SER A 95 12.63 7.73 12.04
CA SER A 95 13.01 7.97 10.66
C SER A 95 13.28 6.67 9.90
N PHE A 96 13.24 6.73 8.57
CA PHE A 96 13.69 5.60 7.73
C PHE A 96 15.18 5.33 7.96
N ASP A 97 15.99 6.36 8.24
CA ASP A 97 17.39 6.21 8.65
C ASP A 97 17.56 5.35 9.91
N ASP A 98 16.73 5.56 10.94
CA ASP A 98 16.73 4.72 12.14
C ASP A 98 16.36 3.27 11.81
N CYS A 99 15.39 3.06 10.93
CA CYS A 99 15.01 1.73 10.46
C CYS A 99 16.16 1.04 9.70
N LEU A 100 16.89 1.78 8.86
CA LEU A 100 18.06 1.26 8.14
C LEU A 100 19.19 0.87 9.09
N LYS A 101 19.44 1.67 10.14
CA LYS A 101 20.44 1.34 11.17
C LYS A 101 20.11 0.02 11.88
N LEU A 102 18.84 -0.22 12.18
CA LEU A 102 18.37 -1.49 12.77
C LEU A 102 18.57 -2.68 11.84
N ALA A 103 18.48 -2.47 10.53
CA ALA A 103 18.81 -3.48 9.52
C ALA A 103 20.32 -3.60 9.20
N GLY A 104 21.18 -2.95 9.99
CA GLY A 104 22.64 -2.97 9.81
C GLY A 104 23.17 -2.07 8.68
N GLY A 105 22.34 -1.16 8.17
CA GLY A 105 22.68 -0.20 7.12
C GLY A 105 22.46 -0.74 5.70
N ALA A 106 22.42 0.19 4.73
CA ALA A 106 22.37 -0.16 3.31
C ALA A 106 23.70 -0.75 2.83
N THR A 107 23.64 -1.73 1.94
CA THR A 107 24.84 -2.37 1.34
C THR A 107 25.35 -1.64 0.10
N VAL A 108 24.59 -0.68 -0.40
CA VAL A 108 24.93 0.16 -1.55
C VAL A 108 24.95 1.63 -1.13
N ARG A 109 25.77 2.44 -1.80
CA ARG A 109 25.91 3.87 -1.49
C ARG A 109 24.70 4.68 -1.96
N ASP A 110 24.37 4.55 -3.24
CA ASP A 110 23.27 5.28 -3.86
C ASP A 110 22.04 4.38 -3.93
N PHE A 111 21.08 4.63 -3.03
CA PHE A 111 19.82 3.88 -2.97
C PHE A 111 18.61 4.80 -2.92
N ALA A 112 17.46 4.22 -3.22
CA ALA A 112 16.16 4.77 -2.90
C ALA A 112 15.31 3.71 -2.21
N ILE A 113 14.24 4.15 -1.53
CA ILE A 113 13.39 3.29 -0.72
C ILE A 113 12.02 3.23 -1.36
N LEU A 114 11.48 2.02 -1.55
CA LEU A 114 10.06 1.83 -1.80
C LEU A 114 9.35 1.61 -0.46
N SER A 115 8.59 2.62 -0.01
CA SER A 115 7.79 2.58 1.21
C SER A 115 6.45 1.88 0.93
N GLY A 116 6.19 0.78 1.64
CA GLY A 116 5.03 -0.10 1.46
C GLY A 116 5.43 -1.43 0.83
N GLY A 117 5.47 -1.49 -0.51
CA GLY A 117 5.85 -2.71 -1.24
C GLY A 117 6.28 -2.43 -2.68
N ALA A 118 6.85 -3.43 -3.36
CA ALA A 118 7.45 -3.22 -4.68
C ALA A 118 6.45 -2.73 -5.74
N MET A 119 5.21 -3.24 -5.68
CA MET A 119 4.17 -2.95 -6.67
C MET A 119 3.49 -1.60 -6.43
N MET A 120 2.98 -1.34 -5.23
CA MET A 120 2.18 -0.14 -4.95
C MET A 120 2.86 0.89 -4.05
N GLY A 121 4.07 0.60 -3.57
CA GLY A 121 4.79 1.49 -2.66
C GLY A 121 5.20 2.81 -3.29
N GLU A 122 5.43 3.81 -2.43
CA GLU A 122 5.89 5.14 -2.80
C GLU A 122 7.42 5.18 -2.90
N LEU A 123 7.96 5.90 -3.87
CA LEU A 123 9.38 6.16 -3.97
C LEU A 123 9.78 7.27 -2.99
N VAL A 124 10.64 6.94 -2.03
CA VAL A 124 11.16 7.88 -1.04
C VAL A 124 12.68 7.96 -1.17
N THR A 125 13.19 9.18 -1.29
CA THR A 125 14.64 9.49 -1.35
C THR A 125 15.14 10.17 -0.08
N ASP A 126 14.28 10.85 0.66
CA ASP A 126 14.62 11.45 1.96
C ASP A 126 14.47 10.43 3.09
N ILE A 127 15.60 9.96 3.61
CA ILE A 127 15.65 9.01 4.73
C ILE A 127 15.24 9.62 6.08
N SER A 128 15.08 10.94 6.16
CA SER A 128 14.53 11.62 7.34
C SER A 128 13.00 11.49 7.46
N THR A 129 12.36 10.94 6.42
CA THR A 129 10.93 10.64 6.39
C THR A 129 10.56 9.72 7.55
N PRO A 130 9.55 10.08 8.36
CA PRO A 130 9.13 9.24 9.48
C PRO A 130 8.25 8.07 9.03
N ILE A 131 8.34 6.96 9.76
CA ILE A 131 7.34 5.89 9.64
C ILE A 131 5.99 6.35 10.19
N THR A 132 4.92 5.80 9.61
CA THR A 132 3.54 6.10 9.97
C THR A 132 2.78 4.81 10.29
N LYS A 133 1.53 4.91 10.78
CA LYS A 133 0.65 3.73 10.99
C LYS A 133 0.44 2.87 9.74
N THR A 134 0.62 3.44 8.54
CA THR A 134 0.42 2.73 7.26
C THR A 134 1.72 2.26 6.63
N THR A 135 2.88 2.68 7.14
CA THR A 135 4.18 2.18 6.67
C THR A 135 4.32 0.72 7.12
N ALA A 136 4.37 -0.23 6.20
CA ALA A 136 4.47 -1.67 6.53
C ALA A 136 5.85 -2.26 6.20
N GLY A 137 6.48 -1.77 5.13
CA GLY A 137 7.77 -2.27 4.67
C GLY A 137 8.60 -1.18 3.99
N LEU A 138 9.91 -1.30 4.09
CA LEU A 138 10.90 -0.48 3.42
C LEU A 138 11.75 -1.40 2.55
N ILE A 139 11.63 -1.28 1.23
CA ILE A 139 12.45 -2.04 0.29
C ILE A 139 13.53 -1.12 -0.25
N VAL A 140 14.77 -1.35 0.18
CA VAL A 140 15.94 -0.57 -0.23
C VAL A 140 16.45 -1.12 -1.55
N LEU A 141 16.54 -0.30 -2.58
CA LEU A 141 17.03 -0.70 -3.89
C LEU A 141 18.08 0.30 -4.40
N PRO A 142 19.08 -0.17 -5.17
CA PRO A 142 19.99 0.72 -5.88
C PRO A 142 19.22 1.72 -6.76
N VAL A 143 19.71 2.96 -6.87
CA VAL A 143 19.07 3.99 -7.71
C VAL A 143 18.96 3.60 -9.19
N ASP A 144 19.85 2.73 -9.65
CA ASP A 144 19.89 2.24 -11.02
C ASP A 144 18.96 1.05 -11.29
N HIS A 145 18.30 0.53 -10.25
CA HIS A 145 17.33 -0.56 -10.35
C HIS A 145 16.15 -0.17 -11.25
N PRO A 146 15.64 -1.05 -12.14
CA PRO A 146 14.57 -0.73 -13.08
C PRO A 146 13.32 -0.12 -12.44
N LEU A 147 12.87 -0.65 -11.29
CA LEU A 147 11.73 -0.12 -10.55
C LEU A 147 11.93 1.32 -10.05
N ILE A 148 13.15 1.67 -9.65
CA ILE A 148 13.47 3.01 -9.16
C ILE A 148 13.52 3.97 -10.35
N LYS A 149 14.31 3.64 -11.38
CA LYS A 149 14.42 4.43 -12.62
C LYS A 149 13.05 4.76 -13.20
N ARG A 150 12.17 3.77 -13.26
CA ARG A 150 10.80 3.94 -13.79
C ARG A 150 9.99 4.94 -12.97
N ARG A 151 10.04 4.86 -11.63
CA ARG A 151 9.29 5.76 -10.73
C ARG A 151 9.86 7.18 -10.69
N MET A 152 11.10 7.38 -11.13
CA MET A 152 11.70 8.71 -11.30
C MET A 152 11.32 9.39 -12.62
N LEU A 153 10.69 8.69 -13.56
CA LEU A 153 10.23 9.29 -14.81
C LEU A 153 9.04 10.22 -14.57
N SER A 154 9.02 11.37 -15.25
CA SER A 154 7.87 12.27 -15.20
C SER A 154 6.66 11.67 -15.90
N GLN A 155 5.47 12.00 -15.40
CA GLN A 155 4.20 11.58 -15.97
C GLN A 155 4.09 11.97 -17.45
N GLU A 156 4.46 13.20 -17.81
CA GLU A 156 4.45 13.70 -19.20
C GLU A 156 5.27 12.81 -20.14
N LYS A 157 6.47 12.40 -19.70
CA LYS A 157 7.34 11.53 -20.50
C LYS A 157 6.71 10.15 -20.71
N LEU A 158 6.12 9.58 -19.65
CA LEU A 158 5.43 8.29 -19.72
C LEU A 158 4.23 8.35 -20.67
N GLU A 159 3.44 9.40 -20.59
CA GLU A 159 2.26 9.60 -21.45
C GLU A 159 2.65 9.80 -22.91
N ARG A 160 3.69 10.58 -23.20
CA ARG A 160 4.20 10.77 -24.57
C ARG A 160 4.67 9.46 -25.21
N VAL A 161 5.40 8.64 -24.46
CA VAL A 161 5.84 7.31 -24.93
C VAL A 161 4.62 6.39 -25.08
N GLY A 162 3.71 6.39 -24.11
CA GLY A 162 2.48 5.61 -24.15
C GLY A 162 1.59 5.92 -25.36
N ALA A 163 1.46 7.20 -25.70
CA ALA A 163 0.66 7.66 -26.85
C ALA A 163 1.24 7.21 -28.20
N SER A 164 2.56 7.06 -28.30
CA SER A 164 3.27 6.76 -29.55
C SER A 164 3.59 5.29 -29.76
N ALA A 165 3.78 4.52 -28.69
CA ALA A 165 4.28 3.14 -28.77
C ALA A 165 3.24 2.06 -28.45
N CYS A 166 2.06 2.41 -27.93
CA CYS A 166 1.06 1.39 -27.55
C CYS A 166 0.47 0.68 -28.77
N ASP A 167 0.72 -0.63 -28.87
CA ASP A 167 0.30 -1.52 -29.96
C ASP A 167 -1.10 -2.13 -29.78
N GLN A 168 -1.76 -1.86 -28.65
CA GLN A 168 -3.10 -2.36 -28.31
C GLN A 168 -3.21 -3.89 -28.21
N CYS A 169 -2.13 -4.61 -27.86
CA CYS A 169 -2.08 -6.08 -27.77
C CYS A 169 -2.97 -6.74 -26.69
N TYR A 170 -3.82 -6.00 -25.98
CA TYR A 170 -4.76 -6.48 -24.95
C TYR A 170 -4.15 -7.11 -23.67
N ARG A 171 -2.85 -7.43 -23.64
CA ARG A 171 -2.19 -8.14 -22.52
C ARG A 171 -2.42 -7.52 -21.13
N CYS A 172 -2.44 -6.20 -21.04
CA CYS A 172 -2.69 -5.49 -19.78
C CYS A 172 -4.13 -5.62 -19.26
N THR A 173 -5.10 -5.93 -20.13
CA THR A 173 -6.45 -6.34 -19.73
C THR A 173 -6.50 -7.82 -19.39
N ASP A 174 -5.92 -8.68 -20.23
CA ASP A 174 -5.95 -10.13 -20.04
C ASP A 174 -5.42 -10.59 -18.69
N LEU A 175 -4.43 -9.88 -18.14
CA LEU A 175 -3.82 -10.17 -16.84
C LEU A 175 -4.36 -9.28 -15.71
N CYS A 176 -5.32 -8.39 -15.98
CA CYS A 176 -5.84 -7.50 -14.95
C CYS A 176 -6.67 -8.31 -13.93
N PRO A 177 -6.33 -8.26 -12.62
CA PRO A 177 -7.02 -9.06 -11.61
C PRO A 177 -8.53 -8.75 -11.50
N ARG A 178 -8.90 -7.48 -11.65
CA ARG A 178 -10.30 -7.04 -11.61
C ARG A 178 -11.05 -7.40 -12.88
N TRP A 179 -10.41 -7.35 -14.05
CA TRP A 179 -11.00 -7.88 -15.28
C TRP A 179 -11.28 -9.38 -15.14
N LEU A 180 -10.34 -10.14 -14.58
CA LEU A 180 -10.50 -11.59 -14.37
C LEU A 180 -11.61 -11.94 -13.37
N LEU A 181 -11.99 -11.04 -12.48
CA LEU A 181 -13.16 -11.18 -11.60
C LEU A 181 -14.48 -10.66 -12.21
N GLY A 182 -14.45 -10.14 -13.45
CA GLY A 182 -15.64 -9.67 -14.16
C GLY A 182 -15.91 -8.17 -14.08
N TYR A 183 -15.03 -7.39 -13.43
CA TYR A 183 -15.22 -5.95 -13.32
C TYR A 183 -14.81 -5.24 -14.61
N GLN A 184 -15.52 -4.16 -14.96
CA GLN A 184 -15.20 -3.32 -16.12
C GLN A 184 -13.92 -2.50 -15.88
N ILE A 185 -12.78 -3.12 -16.15
CA ILE A 185 -11.50 -2.44 -16.31
C ILE A 185 -10.78 -2.98 -17.53
N ILE A 186 -10.44 -2.08 -18.45
CA ILE A 186 -9.87 -2.44 -19.75
C ILE A 186 -8.67 -1.54 -20.07
N PRO A 187 -7.49 -1.78 -19.45
CA PRO A 187 -6.37 -0.84 -19.51
C PRO A 187 -5.84 -0.53 -20.92
N HIS A 188 -5.84 -1.48 -21.86
CA HIS A 188 -5.35 -1.19 -23.22
C HIS A 188 -6.24 -0.16 -23.93
N GLU A 189 -7.56 -0.20 -23.71
CA GLU A 189 -8.46 0.82 -24.24
C GLU A 189 -8.29 2.15 -23.53
N VAL A 190 -8.01 2.15 -22.22
CA VAL A 190 -7.69 3.38 -21.48
C VAL A 190 -6.42 4.03 -22.04
N MET A 191 -5.42 3.27 -22.47
CA MET A 191 -4.22 3.83 -23.13
C MET A 191 -4.56 4.68 -24.36
N ARG A 192 -5.66 4.39 -25.06
CA ARG A 192 -6.09 5.18 -26.22
C ARG A 192 -6.49 6.60 -25.83
N SER A 193 -6.88 6.84 -24.57
CA SER A 193 -7.27 8.17 -24.09
C SER A 193 -6.12 9.19 -24.22
N LEU A 194 -4.87 8.74 -24.21
CA LEU A 194 -3.69 9.59 -24.40
C LEU A 194 -3.67 10.31 -25.76
N GLN A 195 -4.39 9.79 -26.76
CA GLN A 195 -4.44 10.35 -28.12
C GLN A 195 -5.70 11.20 -28.35
N PHE A 196 -6.56 11.36 -27.35
CA PHE A 196 -7.85 12.03 -27.51
C PHE A 196 -8.09 13.08 -26.42
N SER A 197 -9.00 14.00 -26.73
CA SER A 197 -9.54 14.97 -25.79
C SER A 197 -11.07 14.96 -25.86
N GLY A 198 -11.73 15.67 -24.95
CA GLY A 198 -13.19 15.84 -24.96
C GLY A 198 -13.96 14.51 -24.82
N PRO A 199 -15.08 14.32 -25.55
CA PRO A 199 -15.94 13.14 -25.38
C PRO A 199 -15.26 11.79 -25.63
N ARG A 200 -14.29 11.73 -26.56
CA ARG A 200 -13.54 10.51 -26.84
C ARG A 200 -12.60 10.13 -25.70
N TRP A 201 -11.96 11.13 -25.08
CA TRP A 201 -11.14 10.88 -23.89
C TRP A 201 -11.98 10.26 -22.78
N GLU A 202 -13.17 10.82 -22.51
CA GLU A 202 -14.06 10.32 -21.47
C GLU A 202 -14.49 8.88 -21.74
N GLN A 203 -14.91 8.58 -22.97
CA GLN A 203 -15.32 7.24 -23.39
C GLN A 203 -14.26 6.16 -23.09
N PHE A 204 -12.98 6.43 -23.35
CA PHE A 204 -11.89 5.50 -23.06
C PHE A 204 -11.55 5.48 -21.57
N SER A 205 -11.48 6.66 -20.94
CA SER A 205 -11.16 6.82 -19.52
C SER A 205 -12.16 6.12 -18.60
N MET A 206 -13.45 6.03 -18.97
CA MET A 206 -14.47 5.33 -18.16
C MET A 206 -14.12 3.87 -17.88
N LYS A 207 -13.30 3.24 -18.73
CA LYS A 207 -12.79 1.87 -18.54
C LYS A 207 -11.70 1.76 -17.46
N ALA A 208 -11.34 2.85 -16.79
CA ALA A 208 -10.40 2.88 -15.68
C ALA A 208 -11.06 2.88 -14.30
N LEU A 209 -12.38 3.06 -14.20
CA LEU A 209 -13.06 3.35 -12.94
C LEU A 209 -12.87 2.26 -11.86
N ASN A 210 -12.75 0.99 -12.28
CA ASN A 210 -12.50 -0.16 -11.39
C ASN A 210 -11.00 -0.45 -11.17
N CYS A 211 -10.09 0.46 -11.51
CA CYS A 211 -8.65 0.27 -11.31
C CYS A 211 -8.29 0.27 -9.82
N ILE A 212 -7.50 -0.74 -9.41
CA ILE A 212 -6.93 -0.88 -8.06
C ILE A 212 -5.45 -0.48 -8.00
N GLU A 213 -4.89 0.04 -9.09
CA GLU A 213 -3.54 0.59 -9.14
C GLU A 213 -2.42 -0.43 -8.83
N CYS A 214 -2.70 -1.73 -8.95
CA CYS A 214 -1.81 -2.83 -8.60
C CYS A 214 -0.56 -3.02 -9.48
N ASN A 215 -0.39 -2.24 -10.55
CA ASN A 215 0.77 -2.30 -11.44
C ASN A 215 1.02 -3.61 -12.22
N ILE A 216 0.16 -4.64 -12.17
CA ILE A 216 0.31 -5.82 -13.05
C ILE A 216 0.39 -5.42 -14.53
N CYS A 217 -0.47 -4.49 -14.96
CA CYS A 217 -0.47 -4.00 -16.33
C CYS A 217 0.85 -3.34 -16.75
N SER A 218 1.45 -2.54 -15.87
CA SER A 218 2.67 -1.76 -16.15
C SER A 218 3.96 -2.54 -15.95
N LEU A 219 4.05 -3.35 -14.89
CA LEU A 219 5.31 -3.96 -14.47
C LEU A 219 5.45 -5.44 -14.85
N TYR A 220 4.36 -6.07 -15.30
CA TYR A 220 4.36 -7.50 -15.64
C TYR A 220 3.80 -7.79 -17.04
N ALA A 221 2.67 -7.18 -17.40
CA ALA A 221 1.91 -7.57 -18.59
C ALA A 221 2.38 -6.90 -19.89
N CYS A 222 2.71 -5.61 -19.84
CA CYS A 222 3.00 -4.81 -21.04
C CYS A 222 4.33 -5.25 -21.69
N PRO A 223 4.33 -5.69 -22.96
CA PRO A 223 5.56 -6.10 -23.65
C PRO A 223 6.44 -4.90 -24.00
N GLU A 224 5.82 -3.75 -24.26
CA GLU A 224 6.47 -2.48 -24.63
C GLU A 224 6.94 -1.65 -23.42
N ASP A 225 6.86 -2.19 -22.20
CA ASP A 225 7.23 -1.52 -20.94
C ASP A 225 6.53 -0.15 -20.73
N LEU A 226 5.29 0.00 -21.23
CA LEU A 226 4.47 1.20 -21.06
C LEU A 226 3.82 1.25 -19.68
N ASP A 227 3.12 2.35 -19.36
CA ASP A 227 2.51 2.56 -18.04
C ASP A 227 0.96 2.62 -18.00
N PRO A 228 0.24 1.55 -18.38
CA PRO A 228 -1.22 1.55 -18.31
C PRO A 228 -1.78 1.83 -16.92
N LYS A 229 -1.07 1.43 -15.84
CA LYS A 229 -1.53 1.72 -14.48
C LYS A 229 -1.67 3.22 -14.26
N ASN A 230 -0.64 4.00 -14.56
CA ASN A 230 -0.66 5.44 -14.28
C ASN A 230 -1.68 6.17 -15.16
N VAL A 231 -1.87 5.74 -16.41
CA VAL A 231 -2.94 6.28 -17.28
C VAL A 231 -4.32 5.96 -16.69
N CYS A 232 -4.54 4.73 -16.22
CA CYS A 232 -5.78 4.36 -15.52
C CYS A 232 -5.98 5.16 -14.22
N ALA A 233 -4.94 5.33 -13.41
CA ALA A 233 -5.02 6.07 -12.15
C ALA A 233 -5.36 7.55 -12.40
N HIS A 234 -4.71 8.18 -13.38
CA HIS A 234 -4.99 9.56 -13.77
C HIS A 234 -6.42 9.71 -14.30
N ALA A 235 -6.84 8.88 -15.26
CA ALA A 235 -8.19 8.86 -15.80
C ALA A 235 -9.25 8.67 -14.70
N LYS A 236 -9.05 7.71 -13.80
CA LYS A 236 -9.95 7.45 -12.67
C LYS A 236 -10.08 8.67 -11.76
N ARG A 237 -8.98 9.34 -11.41
CA ARG A 237 -8.97 10.54 -10.57
C ARG A 237 -9.78 11.68 -11.18
N GLU A 238 -9.53 11.96 -12.47
CA GLU A 238 -10.24 13.00 -13.23
C GLU A 238 -11.75 12.72 -13.33
N LEU A 239 -12.13 11.49 -13.66
CA LEU A 239 -13.55 11.10 -13.73
C LEU A 239 -14.23 11.19 -12.37
N PHE A 240 -13.52 10.80 -11.30
CA PHE A 240 -14.06 10.88 -9.94
C PHE A 240 -14.31 12.33 -9.52
N ALA A 241 -13.41 13.25 -9.89
CA ALA A 241 -13.57 14.68 -9.66
C ALA A 241 -14.78 15.27 -10.39
N ARG A 242 -15.16 14.69 -11.55
CA ARG A 242 -16.39 15.03 -12.29
C ARG A 242 -17.65 14.34 -11.78
N GLY A 243 -17.57 13.59 -10.68
CA GLY A 243 -18.71 12.86 -10.11
C GLY A 243 -19.05 11.54 -10.82
N LEU A 244 -18.29 11.14 -11.84
CA LEU A 244 -18.52 9.87 -12.53
C LEU A 244 -18.04 8.71 -11.66
N ARG A 245 -18.82 7.63 -11.61
CA ARG A 245 -18.60 6.45 -10.77
C ARG A 245 -18.86 5.17 -11.55
N PRO A 246 -18.32 4.01 -11.11
CA PRO A 246 -18.67 2.73 -11.71
C PRO A 246 -20.18 2.49 -11.63
N ASP A 247 -20.75 1.97 -12.72
CA ASP A 247 -22.15 1.54 -12.75
C ASP A 247 -22.36 0.33 -11.84
N LYS A 248 -23.19 0.51 -10.81
CA LYS A 248 -23.53 -0.52 -9.81
C LYS A 248 -24.54 -1.55 -10.32
N SER A 249 -25.29 -1.24 -11.37
CA SER A 249 -26.36 -2.12 -11.90
C SER A 249 -25.80 -3.29 -12.71
N ARG A 250 -24.54 -3.22 -13.13
CA ARG A 250 -23.92 -4.25 -13.94
C ARG A 250 -23.61 -5.50 -13.14
N GLN A 251 -24.05 -6.63 -13.66
CA GLN A 251 -23.65 -7.95 -13.19
C GLN A 251 -22.17 -8.21 -13.46
N VAL A 252 -21.51 -8.80 -12.47
CA VAL A 252 -20.10 -9.21 -12.54
C VAL A 252 -20.06 -10.73 -12.57
N ASP A 253 -19.31 -11.29 -13.52
CA ASP A 253 -19.12 -12.73 -13.68
C ASP A 253 -17.64 -13.03 -13.86
N VAL A 254 -17.15 -14.03 -13.14
CA VAL A 254 -15.73 -14.40 -13.16
C VAL A 254 -15.31 -14.88 -14.54
N HIS A 255 -14.17 -14.40 -15.02
CA HIS A 255 -13.65 -14.78 -16.32
C HIS A 255 -13.27 -16.29 -16.32
N PRO A 256 -13.72 -17.10 -17.30
CA PRO A 256 -13.49 -18.54 -17.31
C PRO A 256 -12.02 -18.95 -17.25
N PHE A 257 -11.14 -18.12 -17.81
CA PHE A 257 -9.69 -18.35 -17.83
C PHE A 257 -8.93 -17.70 -16.65
N ARG A 258 -9.60 -17.30 -15.56
CA ARG A 258 -8.96 -16.65 -14.42
C ARG A 258 -7.82 -17.47 -13.84
N SER A 259 -8.04 -18.76 -13.58
CA SER A 259 -7.02 -19.65 -12.98
C SER A 259 -5.74 -19.74 -13.82
N GLY A 260 -5.87 -19.71 -15.15
CA GLY A 260 -4.72 -19.75 -16.07
C GLY A 260 -4.02 -18.41 -16.31
N ARG A 261 -4.55 -17.29 -15.79
CA ARG A 261 -4.06 -15.93 -16.04
C ARG A 261 -3.68 -15.17 -14.77
N GLN A 262 -3.80 -15.80 -13.61
CA GLN A 262 -3.25 -15.26 -12.37
C GLN A 262 -1.73 -15.16 -12.46
N VAL A 263 -1.16 -14.18 -11.77
CA VAL A 263 0.28 -13.93 -11.78
C VAL A 263 0.89 -14.55 -10.52
N PRO A 264 1.68 -15.63 -10.63
CA PRO A 264 2.38 -16.20 -9.48
C PRO A 264 3.40 -15.21 -8.92
N THR A 265 3.44 -15.07 -7.59
CA THR A 265 4.33 -14.10 -6.93
C THR A 265 5.80 -14.36 -7.27
N ALA A 266 6.25 -15.61 -7.31
CA ALA A 266 7.63 -15.96 -7.68
C ALA A 266 8.03 -15.48 -9.09
N LEU A 267 7.13 -15.59 -10.08
CA LEU A 267 7.40 -15.10 -11.44
C LEU A 267 7.42 -13.58 -11.49
N LEU A 268 6.53 -12.93 -10.74
CA LEU A 268 6.51 -11.48 -10.60
C LEU A 268 7.83 -10.99 -9.97
N THR A 269 8.25 -11.53 -8.82
CA THR A 269 9.52 -11.18 -8.16
C THR A 269 10.70 -11.27 -9.11
N ARG A 270 10.79 -12.35 -9.90
CA ARG A 270 11.84 -12.51 -10.92
C ARG A 270 11.73 -11.46 -12.03
N LYS A 271 10.53 -11.21 -12.57
CA LYS A 271 10.29 -10.21 -13.63
C LYS A 271 10.68 -8.80 -13.19
N LEU A 272 10.47 -8.48 -11.91
CA LEU A 272 10.79 -7.17 -11.33
C LEU A 272 12.29 -7.00 -11.00
N GLY A 273 13.11 -8.05 -11.16
CA GLY A 273 14.52 -8.03 -10.78
C GLY A 273 14.76 -8.11 -9.27
N LEU A 274 13.75 -8.54 -8.50
CA LEU A 274 13.78 -8.55 -7.03
C LEU A 274 14.30 -9.87 -6.43
N ALA A 275 14.51 -10.91 -7.24
CA ALA A 275 14.98 -12.20 -6.74
C ALA A 275 16.27 -12.14 -5.90
N PRO A 276 17.29 -11.31 -6.22
CA PRO A 276 18.47 -11.16 -5.37
C PRO A 276 18.20 -10.50 -4.00
N PHE A 277 17.05 -9.84 -3.87
CA PHE A 277 16.64 -9.06 -2.71
C PHE A 277 15.53 -9.76 -1.90
N ASP A 278 15.01 -10.88 -2.40
CA ASP A 278 13.96 -11.68 -1.78
C ASP A 278 14.54 -12.59 -0.69
N LEU A 279 15.06 -11.95 0.35
CA LEU A 279 15.67 -12.59 1.50
C LEU A 279 14.67 -12.63 2.67
N PRO A 280 14.70 -13.70 3.49
CA PRO A 280 13.91 -13.75 4.71
C PRO A 280 14.22 -12.55 5.60
N ALA A 281 13.17 -11.88 6.08
CA ALA A 281 13.27 -10.77 7.02
C ALA A 281 12.64 -11.18 8.36
N PRO A 282 13.32 -12.02 9.17
CA PRO A 282 12.75 -12.58 10.40
C PRO A 282 12.40 -11.49 11.40
N TYR A 283 11.41 -11.77 12.24
CA TYR A 283 11.09 -10.90 13.37
C TYR A 283 12.24 -10.89 14.37
N ILE A 284 12.68 -9.70 14.75
CA ILE A 284 13.67 -9.49 15.81
C ILE A 284 13.04 -8.64 16.91
N GLU A 285 13.34 -8.99 18.16
CA GLU A 285 13.09 -8.10 19.28
C GLU A 285 14.17 -7.02 19.31
N THR A 286 13.77 -5.81 19.69
CA THR A 286 14.65 -4.66 19.71
C THR A 286 14.30 -3.76 20.89
N ASP A 287 15.32 -3.39 21.66
CA ASP A 287 15.23 -2.40 22.73
C ASP A 287 15.49 -0.98 22.19
N PHE A 288 15.34 -0.79 20.88
CA PHE A 288 15.63 0.48 20.24
C PHE A 288 14.77 1.61 20.79
N ALA A 289 15.46 2.60 21.33
CA ALA A 289 14.85 3.68 22.07
C ALA A 289 15.23 5.01 21.39
N PRO A 290 14.42 5.52 20.45
CA PRO A 290 14.79 6.66 19.63
C PRO A 290 14.88 7.94 20.47
N GLN A 291 15.87 8.78 20.17
CA GLN A 291 16.05 10.09 20.81
C GLN A 291 15.02 11.12 20.33
N LYS A 292 14.49 10.93 19.12
CA LYS A 292 13.56 11.85 18.47
C LYS A 292 12.57 11.07 17.62
N VAL A 293 11.31 11.50 17.63
CA VAL A 293 10.27 11.04 16.70
C VAL A 293 9.57 12.24 16.06
N ARG A 294 9.14 12.09 14.81
CA ARG A 294 8.29 13.05 14.08
C ARG A 294 6.99 12.36 13.71
N ILE A 295 5.94 12.58 14.49
CA ILE A 295 4.67 11.86 14.35
C ILE A 295 3.75 12.65 13.43
N PRO A 296 3.37 12.14 12.24
CA PRO A 296 2.49 12.88 11.33
C PRO A 296 1.07 12.98 11.89
N LEU A 297 0.44 14.14 11.72
CA LEU A 297 -0.98 14.34 12.06
C LEU A 297 -1.91 13.69 11.02
N LYS A 298 -1.43 13.49 9.79
CA LYS A 298 -2.13 12.80 8.71
C LYS A 298 -1.48 11.45 8.41
N GLN A 299 -2.01 10.39 9.00
CA GLN A 299 -1.49 9.02 8.85
C GLN A 299 -2.59 7.93 8.87
N HIS A 300 -3.82 8.32 8.55
CA HIS A 300 -5.00 7.46 8.52
C HIS A 300 -6.00 7.94 7.46
N ALA A 301 -7.03 7.13 7.19
CA ALA A 301 -8.16 7.55 6.35
C ALA A 301 -8.89 8.76 6.96
N GLY A 302 -9.56 9.55 6.12
CA GLY A 302 -10.34 10.72 6.56
C GLY A 302 -9.53 12.00 6.78
N SER A 303 -9.88 12.84 7.75
CA SER A 303 -9.21 14.14 7.97
C SER A 303 -7.88 13.99 8.72
N ALA A 304 -7.02 15.01 8.71
CA ALA A 304 -5.84 15.03 9.60
C ALA A 304 -6.28 15.24 11.05
N ALA A 305 -5.54 14.68 12.01
CA ALA A 305 -5.73 14.98 13.42
C ALA A 305 -5.30 16.43 13.74
N VAL A 306 -5.96 17.05 14.72
CA VAL A 306 -5.64 18.38 15.22
C VAL A 306 -4.81 18.22 16.51
N PRO A 307 -3.66 18.88 16.64
CA PRO A 307 -2.82 18.75 17.83
C PRO A 307 -3.56 19.23 19.08
N VAL A 308 -3.42 18.51 20.18
CA VAL A 308 -3.98 18.86 21.51
C VAL A 308 -2.92 19.18 22.56
N VAL A 309 -1.65 19.25 22.12
CA VAL A 309 -0.48 19.62 22.92
C VAL A 309 0.15 20.88 22.34
N SER A 310 0.96 21.55 23.15
CA SER A 310 1.73 22.75 22.79
C SER A 310 3.23 22.48 22.77
N VAL A 311 3.97 23.36 22.09
CA VAL A 311 5.44 23.32 22.12
C VAL A 311 5.92 23.52 23.56
N ASN A 312 6.93 22.72 23.95
CA ASN A 312 7.50 22.58 25.30
C ASN A 312 6.69 21.71 26.29
N ASP A 313 5.52 21.21 25.92
CA ASP A 313 4.79 20.26 26.76
C ASP A 313 5.61 18.98 26.96
N LYS A 314 5.62 18.46 28.19
CA LYS A 314 6.10 17.11 28.49
C LYS A 314 5.01 16.12 28.17
N VAL A 315 5.35 15.07 27.44
CA VAL A 315 4.44 14.00 27.05
C VAL A 315 4.99 12.66 27.49
N VAL A 316 4.08 11.75 27.86
CA VAL A 316 4.39 10.35 28.12
C VAL A 316 3.92 9.48 26.96
N ARG A 317 4.57 8.33 26.75
CA ARG A 317 4.17 7.34 25.75
C ARG A 317 2.71 6.94 25.97
N GLY A 318 1.95 6.93 24.88
CA GLY A 318 0.51 6.67 24.89
C GLY A 318 -0.36 7.89 25.15
N GLN A 319 0.19 9.03 25.56
CA GLN A 319 -0.58 10.25 25.72
C GLN A 319 -1.19 10.70 24.39
N LEU A 320 -2.46 11.12 24.41
CA LEU A 320 -3.12 11.73 23.26
C LEU A 320 -2.43 13.05 22.90
N ILE A 321 -1.96 13.17 21.66
CA ILE A 321 -1.29 14.38 21.16
C ILE A 321 -1.99 14.99 19.93
N GLY A 322 -2.87 14.23 19.27
CA GLY A 322 -3.73 14.74 18.21
C GLY A 322 -5.10 14.09 18.24
N ASP A 323 -6.15 14.90 18.23
CA ASP A 323 -7.54 14.46 18.26
C ASP A 323 -8.22 14.65 16.91
N ILE A 324 -9.35 13.98 16.72
CA ILE A 324 -10.18 14.06 15.53
C ILE A 324 -11.57 14.56 15.92
N SER A 325 -12.25 15.25 15.00
CA SER A 325 -13.66 15.57 15.21
C SER A 325 -14.49 14.28 15.39
N PRO A 326 -15.41 14.18 16.37
CA PRO A 326 -16.20 12.97 16.61
C PRO A 326 -17.04 12.50 15.42
N VAL A 327 -17.36 13.42 14.51
CA VAL A 327 -18.16 13.16 13.30
C VAL A 327 -17.32 12.91 12.05
N ALA A 328 -16.00 13.11 12.13
CA ALA A 328 -15.10 12.90 11.00
C ALA A 328 -14.49 11.50 11.06
N LEU A 329 -14.37 10.86 9.89
CA LEU A 329 -13.54 9.67 9.76
C LEU A 329 -12.08 10.04 10.11
N GLY A 330 -11.46 9.27 10.99
CA GLY A 330 -10.08 9.49 11.41
C GLY A 330 -9.64 8.54 12.51
N ALA A 331 -8.40 8.67 12.98
CA ALA A 331 -7.91 7.96 14.14
C ALA A 331 -7.06 8.88 15.02
N LYS A 332 -7.29 8.85 16.33
CA LYS A 332 -6.49 9.63 17.30
C LYS A 332 -5.00 9.31 17.21
N VAL A 333 -4.16 10.33 17.45
CA VAL A 333 -2.70 10.26 17.39
C VAL A 333 -2.13 10.36 18.80
N HIS A 334 -1.23 9.45 19.14
CA HIS A 334 -0.66 9.33 20.48
C HIS A 334 0.86 9.45 20.42
N SER A 335 1.47 9.88 21.53
CA SER A 335 2.92 9.93 21.67
C SER A 335 3.50 8.52 21.65
N SER A 336 4.51 8.29 20.80
CA SER A 336 5.20 7.00 20.72
C SER A 336 6.34 6.85 21.73
N ILE A 337 6.79 7.95 22.34
CA ILE A 337 7.86 7.98 23.36
C ILE A 337 7.55 8.97 24.48
N ASP A 338 8.27 8.85 25.59
CA ASP A 338 8.36 9.91 26.59
C ASP A 338 9.29 11.02 26.10
N GLY A 339 8.96 12.28 26.38
CA GLY A 339 9.82 13.40 26.01
C GLY A 339 9.14 14.76 26.10
N ALA A 340 9.72 15.74 25.42
CA ALA A 340 9.17 17.08 25.29
C ALA A 340 8.83 17.39 23.83
N VAL A 341 7.69 18.03 23.60
CA VAL A 341 7.28 18.53 22.28
C VAL A 341 8.20 19.68 21.90
N LYS A 342 8.88 19.57 20.76
CA LYS A 342 9.83 20.59 20.28
C LYS A 342 9.30 21.41 19.11
N LEU A 343 8.47 20.81 18.26
CA LEU A 343 7.90 21.46 17.09
C LEU A 343 6.55 20.85 16.77
N ILE A 344 5.60 21.69 16.38
CA ILE A 344 4.29 21.29 15.85
C ILE A 344 4.14 21.95 14.47
N ASP A 345 4.15 21.14 13.43
CA ASP A 345 3.85 21.50 12.05
C ASP A 345 2.87 20.46 11.46
N ASN A 346 3.13 19.92 10.26
CA ASN A 346 2.42 18.72 9.78
C ASN A 346 2.72 17.46 10.62
N TYR A 347 3.73 17.55 11.48
CA TYR A 347 4.21 16.56 12.41
C TYR A 347 4.26 17.13 13.82
N ILE A 348 4.14 16.26 14.81
CA ILE A 348 4.53 16.57 16.20
C ILE A 348 5.92 15.97 16.42
N THR A 349 6.90 16.84 16.65
CA THR A 349 8.27 16.41 16.95
C THR A 349 8.45 16.30 18.45
N ILE A 350 8.77 15.10 18.92
CA ILE A 350 9.04 14.82 20.34
C ILE A 350 10.49 14.38 20.48
N VAL A 351 11.19 14.96 21.45
CA VAL A 351 12.58 14.64 21.76
C VAL A 351 12.65 14.13 23.18
N ARG A 352 13.33 13.00 23.37
CA ARG A 352 13.55 12.42 24.69
C ARG A 352 14.37 13.38 25.54
N GLY A 353 13.94 13.58 26.79
CA GLY A 353 14.56 14.48 27.77
C GLY A 353 15.65 13.82 28.57
#